data_AF-A0A6G1RZ93-F1
#
_entry.id   AF-A0A6G1RZ93-F1
#
_cell.length_a   1.000
_cell.length_b   1.000
_cell.length_c   1.000
_cell.angle_alpha   90.00
_cell.angle_beta   90.00
_cell.angle_gamma   90.00
#
_symmetry.space_group_name_H-M   'P 1'
#
loop_
_entity.id
_entity.type
_entity.pdbx_description
1 polymer ?
#
loop_
_entity_poly.entity_id
_entity_poly.type
_entity_poly.pdbx_seq_one_letter_code
_entity_poly.pdbx_strand_id
1 'polypeptide(L)'
;GTASIYCTESGAWSHPSPVCQAMKCHRPPNIANGNLKGNISDTFSYGASVSYSCNPGYSLVGNAFINCTASGTWSQPPPQCKEIKCIFPEVQGVKKGIKGNTYRFGTNITLECDDGYTLEGISQIQCQEDFSWDPPVPACKLTSRKSGSVGLGVAAAGVLLLLGASIVWKISSKQKEGYYRTYENYQRPLNQIPEQKYSCLP
;
A
#
# COMPACT_ATOMS: atom_id res chain seq x y z
N GLY A 1 22.22 52.78 -32.70
CA GLY A 1 22.21 54.25 -32.83
C GLY A 1 21.77 54.87 -31.53
N THR A 2 21.77 56.19 -31.43
CA THR A 2 21.23 56.94 -30.29
C THR A 2 19.74 56.61 -30.11
N ALA A 3 19.30 56.29 -28.88
CA ALA A 3 17.92 55.87 -28.60
C ALA A 3 16.90 57.02 -28.66
N SER A 4 17.38 58.26 -28.70
CA SER A 4 16.58 59.48 -28.85
C SER A 4 17.18 60.36 -29.95
N ILE A 5 16.28 60.93 -30.76
CA ILE A 5 16.60 61.94 -31.77
C ILE A 5 15.69 63.15 -31.54
N TYR A 6 16.15 64.35 -31.89
CA TYR A 6 15.42 65.59 -31.72
C TYR A 6 15.55 66.46 -32.97
N CYS A 7 14.55 67.30 -33.22
CA CYS A 7 14.61 68.28 -34.29
C CYS A 7 15.52 69.45 -33.87
N THR A 8 16.34 69.93 -34.80
CA THR A 8 17.26 71.06 -34.59
C THR A 8 16.64 72.35 -35.14
N GLU A 9 17.24 73.50 -34.81
CA GLU A 9 16.77 74.83 -35.26
C GLU A 9 16.78 74.99 -36.79
N SER A 10 17.57 74.19 -37.52
CA SER A 10 17.56 74.15 -38.99
C SER A 10 16.44 73.29 -39.59
N GLY A 11 15.57 72.70 -38.76
CA GLY A 11 14.52 71.77 -39.18
C GLY A 11 15.00 70.35 -39.48
N ALA A 12 16.29 70.07 -39.34
CA ALA A 12 16.86 68.73 -39.53
C ALA A 12 16.81 67.91 -38.23
N TRP A 13 16.69 66.58 -38.35
CA TRP A 13 16.90 65.67 -37.23
C TRP A 13 18.37 65.61 -36.84
N SER A 14 18.67 65.62 -35.54
CA SER A 14 20.04 65.58 -35.02
C SER A 14 20.80 64.30 -35.40
N HIS A 15 20.09 63.20 -35.66
CA HIS A 15 20.65 61.92 -36.11
C HIS A 15 19.65 61.21 -37.05
N PRO A 16 20.12 60.25 -37.88
CA PRO A 16 19.23 59.35 -38.62
C PRO A 16 18.29 58.54 -37.70
N SER A 17 17.16 58.11 -38.24
CA SER A 17 16.20 57.27 -37.50
C SER A 17 16.86 55.97 -36.98
N PRO A 18 16.65 55.60 -35.70
CA PRO A 18 17.25 54.39 -35.14
C PRO A 18 16.66 53.13 -35.77
N VAL A 19 17.53 52.22 -36.21
CA VAL A 19 17.12 50.90 -36.73
C VAL A 19 17.03 49.90 -35.58
N CYS A 20 15.82 49.42 -35.30
CA CYS A 20 15.59 48.32 -34.37
C CYS A 20 15.85 46.98 -35.07
N GLN A 21 16.97 46.32 -34.76
CA GLN A 21 17.22 44.96 -35.23
C GLN A 21 16.58 43.94 -34.28
N ALA A 22 15.74 43.05 -34.83
CA ALA A 22 15.15 41.98 -34.05
C ALA A 22 16.23 40.97 -33.63
N MET A 23 16.50 40.88 -32.33
CA MET A 23 17.38 39.87 -31.76
C MET A 23 16.78 38.48 -31.96
N LYS A 24 17.61 37.52 -32.37
CA LYS A 24 17.24 36.13 -32.57
C LYS A 24 18.15 35.23 -31.75
N CYS A 25 17.57 34.22 -31.12
CA CYS A 25 18.34 33.17 -30.47
C CYS A 25 18.88 32.21 -31.52
N HIS A 26 20.14 31.82 -31.38
CA HIS A 26 20.71 30.74 -32.17
C HIS A 26 20.13 29.39 -31.72
N ARG A 27 20.29 28.35 -32.55
CA ARG A 27 19.90 26.97 -32.23
C ARG A 27 20.34 26.59 -30.80
N PRO A 28 19.45 26.03 -29.97
CA PRO A 28 19.83 25.59 -28.64
C PRO A 28 20.92 24.52 -28.68
N PRO A 29 21.74 24.39 -27.62
CA PRO A 29 22.63 23.26 -27.47
C PRO A 29 21.86 21.93 -27.46
N ASN A 30 22.43 20.91 -28.09
CA ASN A 30 22.00 19.52 -27.90
C ASN A 30 22.39 19.04 -26.49
N ILE A 31 21.62 18.10 -25.94
CA ILE A 31 21.88 17.49 -24.64
C ILE A 31 22.28 16.02 -24.79
N ALA A 32 23.15 15.53 -23.92
CA ALA A 32 23.49 14.11 -23.89
C ALA A 32 22.25 13.29 -23.50
N ASN A 33 22.02 12.18 -24.21
CA ASN A 33 20.88 11.27 -24.01
C ASN A 33 19.50 11.93 -24.10
N GLY A 34 19.36 12.99 -24.91
CA GLY A 34 18.07 13.61 -25.20
C GLY A 34 18.06 14.35 -26.53
N ASN A 35 16.88 14.84 -26.91
CA ASN A 35 16.59 15.45 -28.21
C ASN A 35 15.80 16.74 -28.01
N LEU A 36 16.02 17.70 -28.91
CA LEU A 36 15.10 18.82 -29.11
C LEU A 36 13.81 18.34 -29.79
N LYS A 37 12.68 18.99 -29.46
CA LYS A 37 11.34 18.68 -29.96
C LYS A 37 10.69 19.92 -30.57
N GLY A 38 9.85 19.69 -31.59
CA GLY A 38 9.16 20.74 -32.35
C GLY A 38 9.90 21.16 -33.62
N ASN A 39 9.56 22.34 -34.14
CA ASN A 39 10.16 22.89 -35.37
C ASN A 39 11.54 23.47 -35.07
N ILE A 40 12.60 22.68 -35.26
CA ILE A 40 13.96 23.08 -34.94
C ILE A 40 14.64 23.75 -36.14
N SER A 41 14.89 25.05 -36.02
CA SER A 41 15.65 25.88 -36.96
C SER A 41 17.02 26.28 -36.41
N ASP A 42 17.86 26.91 -37.23
CA ASP A 42 19.15 27.47 -36.78
C ASP A 42 19.00 28.80 -36.03
N THR A 43 17.88 29.51 -36.22
CA THR A 43 17.55 30.75 -35.49
C THR A 43 16.08 30.80 -35.09
N PHE A 44 15.81 31.45 -33.96
CA PHE A 44 14.49 31.58 -33.34
C PHE A 44 14.21 33.04 -32.99
N SER A 45 12.99 33.51 -33.27
CA SER A 45 12.53 34.86 -32.91
C SER A 45 12.28 34.98 -31.41
N TYR A 46 12.29 36.22 -30.89
CA TYR A 46 11.81 36.54 -29.54
C TYR A 46 10.46 35.86 -29.22
N GLY A 47 10.34 35.31 -28.02
CA GLY A 47 9.14 34.61 -27.55
C GLY A 47 8.98 33.17 -28.06
N ALA A 48 9.78 32.72 -29.04
CA ALA A 48 9.75 31.33 -29.48
C ALA A 48 10.15 30.38 -28.35
N SER A 49 9.39 29.29 -28.19
CA SER A 49 9.64 28.24 -27.21
C SER A 49 10.05 26.94 -27.90
N VAL A 50 11.00 26.23 -27.31
CA VAL A 50 11.44 24.89 -27.72
C VAL A 50 11.50 23.99 -26.51
N SER A 51 11.27 22.69 -26.71
CA SER A 51 11.32 21.70 -25.64
C SER A 51 12.34 20.60 -25.88
N TYR A 52 12.75 19.97 -24.79
CA TYR A 52 13.63 18.82 -24.75
C TYR A 52 12.88 17.58 -24.27
N SER A 53 13.33 16.42 -24.74
CA SER A 53 12.90 15.11 -24.25
C SER A 53 14.11 14.21 -24.08
N CYS A 54 14.10 13.36 -23.06
CA CYS A 54 15.16 12.36 -22.88
C CYS A 54 14.93 11.11 -23.75
N ASN A 55 16.02 10.38 -24.02
CA ASN A 55 15.97 9.06 -24.63
C ASN A 55 15.37 8.04 -23.65
N PRO A 56 14.78 6.92 -24.14
CA PRO A 56 14.31 5.85 -23.28
C PRO A 56 15.39 5.38 -22.28
N GLY A 57 15.00 5.19 -21.02
CA GLY A 57 15.93 4.88 -19.92
C GLY A 57 16.61 6.08 -19.28
N TYR A 58 16.25 7.31 -19.66
CA TYR A 58 16.71 8.55 -19.02
C TYR A 58 15.53 9.44 -18.61
N SER A 59 15.64 10.05 -17.42
CA SER A 59 14.65 10.99 -16.87
C SER A 59 15.15 12.44 -16.98
N LEU A 60 14.24 13.39 -17.21
CA LEU A 60 14.56 14.79 -17.45
C LEU A 60 14.68 15.56 -16.13
N VAL A 61 15.83 16.20 -15.90
CA VAL A 61 16.14 17.00 -14.72
C VAL A 61 16.39 18.45 -15.13
N GLY A 62 15.53 19.35 -14.65
CA GLY A 62 15.49 20.76 -15.02
C GLY A 62 14.18 21.12 -15.73
N ASN A 63 14.13 22.28 -16.37
CA ASN A 63 12.96 22.69 -17.14
C ASN A 63 13.03 22.10 -18.56
N ALA A 64 11.98 21.40 -18.99
CA ALA A 64 11.91 20.82 -20.33
C ALA A 64 11.80 21.88 -21.44
N PHE A 65 11.34 23.09 -21.13
CA PHE A 65 11.11 24.18 -22.09
C PHE A 65 12.14 25.30 -21.91
N ILE A 66 12.56 25.95 -22.99
CA ILE A 66 13.33 27.20 -22.96
C ILE A 66 12.76 28.18 -23.98
N ASN A 67 12.78 29.48 -23.64
CA ASN A 67 12.18 30.54 -24.46
C ASN A 67 13.24 31.53 -24.94
N CYS A 68 13.09 32.05 -26.15
CA CYS A 68 13.99 33.07 -26.68
C CYS A 68 13.67 34.45 -26.09
N THR A 69 14.65 35.06 -25.42
CA THR A 69 14.49 36.35 -24.72
C THR A 69 14.82 37.54 -25.62
N ALA A 70 14.46 38.75 -25.19
CA ALA A 70 14.70 39.99 -25.94
C ALA A 70 16.19 40.30 -26.15
N SER A 71 17.09 39.73 -25.34
CA SER A 71 18.54 39.80 -25.50
C SER A 71 19.11 38.84 -26.55
N GLY A 72 18.27 38.03 -27.23
CA GLY A 72 18.74 37.02 -28.18
C GLY A 72 19.36 35.79 -27.51
N THR A 73 19.12 35.60 -26.22
CA THR A 73 19.60 34.47 -25.42
C THR A 73 18.44 33.58 -24.98
N TRP A 74 18.70 32.30 -24.71
CA TRP A 74 17.71 31.40 -24.13
C TRP A 74 17.45 31.75 -22.66
N SER A 75 16.19 31.61 -22.22
CA SER A 75 15.73 32.04 -20.89
C SER A 75 16.38 31.33 -19.71
N GLN A 76 16.94 30.13 -19.94
CA GLN A 76 17.59 29.28 -18.95
C GLN A 76 18.48 28.24 -19.67
N PRO A 77 19.48 27.66 -19.00
CA PRO A 77 20.31 26.59 -19.57
C PRO A 77 19.46 25.35 -19.94
N PRO A 78 19.95 24.49 -20.85
CA PRO A 78 19.26 23.26 -21.23
C PRO A 78 19.20 22.25 -20.05
N PRO A 79 18.16 21.39 -19.99
CA PRO A 79 18.02 20.38 -18.96
C PRO A 79 19.03 19.23 -19.11
N GLN A 80 19.12 18.37 -18.10
CA GLN A 80 19.95 17.17 -18.11
C GLN A 80 19.10 15.90 -18.19
N CYS A 81 19.53 14.92 -18.98
CA CYS A 81 18.96 13.58 -18.99
C CYS A 81 19.81 12.64 -18.13
N LYS A 82 19.25 12.14 -17.02
CA LYS A 82 19.96 11.23 -16.09
C LYS A 82 19.47 9.80 -16.27
N GLU A 83 20.39 8.83 -16.28
CA GLU A 83 20.07 7.40 -16.42
C GLU A 83 19.16 6.96 -15.28
N ILE A 84 18.02 6.35 -15.60
CA ILE A 84 17.05 5.86 -14.62
C ILE A 84 17.63 4.62 -13.92
N LYS A 85 17.76 4.73 -12.59
CA LYS A 85 18.21 3.66 -11.70
C LYS A 85 17.33 3.58 -10.46
N CYS A 86 16.41 2.62 -10.42
CA CYS A 86 15.64 2.33 -9.23
C CYS A 86 16.51 1.55 -8.24
N ILE A 87 16.44 1.89 -6.95
CA ILE A 87 17.20 1.23 -5.88
C ILE A 87 16.39 0.02 -5.39
N PHE A 88 17.05 -1.08 -5.03
CA PHE A 88 16.36 -2.22 -4.41
C PHE A 88 15.57 -1.77 -3.17
N PRO A 89 14.31 -2.20 -2.98
CA PRO A 89 13.51 -1.74 -1.86
C PRO A 89 14.02 -2.26 -0.51
N GLU A 90 14.50 -1.35 0.34
CA GLU A 90 14.93 -1.66 1.71
C GLU A 90 13.74 -1.62 2.69
N VAL A 91 12.86 -2.62 2.61
CA VAL A 91 11.71 -2.79 3.52
C VAL A 91 11.86 -4.04 4.40
N GLN A 92 11.24 -4.03 5.58
CA GLN A 92 11.40 -5.10 6.57
C GLN A 92 10.89 -6.45 6.04
N GLY A 93 11.70 -7.48 6.23
CA GLY A 93 11.35 -8.86 5.91
C GLY A 93 11.36 -9.20 4.42
N VAL A 94 11.91 -8.33 3.55
CA VAL A 94 12.23 -8.66 2.15
C VAL A 94 13.67 -9.18 2.07
N LYS A 95 13.84 -10.35 1.45
CA LYS A 95 15.15 -10.96 1.16
C LYS A 95 15.97 -10.02 0.28
N LYS A 96 17.18 -9.65 0.73
CA LYS A 96 18.08 -8.81 -0.06
C LYS A 96 18.48 -9.50 -1.37
N GLY A 97 18.38 -8.77 -2.48
CA GLY A 97 18.79 -9.25 -3.79
C GLY A 97 20.29 -9.61 -3.84
N ILE A 98 20.61 -10.79 -4.36
CA ILE A 98 22.00 -11.26 -4.52
C ILE A 98 22.74 -10.48 -5.63
N LYS A 99 22.01 -9.90 -6.59
CA LYS A 99 22.55 -9.22 -7.78
C LYS A 99 22.33 -7.70 -7.72
N GLY A 100 23.24 -7.01 -7.05
CA GLY A 100 23.33 -5.55 -7.03
C GLY A 100 22.20 -4.86 -6.27
N ASN A 101 22.29 -3.53 -6.15
CA ASN A 101 21.32 -2.69 -5.43
C ASN A 101 20.57 -1.70 -6.35
N THR A 102 20.83 -1.71 -7.66
CA THR A 102 20.26 -0.76 -8.63
C THR A 102 19.83 -1.43 -9.92
N TYR A 103 18.69 -1.02 -10.45
CA TYR A 103 18.05 -1.60 -11.63
C TYR A 103 17.68 -0.52 -12.64
N ARG A 104 17.83 -0.83 -13.94
CA ARG A 104 17.50 0.10 -15.02
C ARG A 104 16.00 0.19 -15.26
N PHE A 105 15.55 1.29 -15.86
CA PHE A 105 14.20 1.43 -16.41
C PHE A 105 13.69 0.16 -17.11
N GLY A 106 12.43 -0.21 -16.86
CA GLY A 106 11.77 -1.38 -17.44
C GLY A 106 12.21 -2.72 -16.85
N THR A 107 13.23 -2.76 -15.99
CA THR A 107 13.65 -4.00 -15.30
C THR A 107 12.55 -4.45 -14.35
N ASN A 108 12.10 -5.70 -14.51
CA ASN A 108 11.26 -6.40 -13.57
C ASN A 108 12.11 -7.13 -12.53
N ILE A 109 11.76 -7.03 -11.25
CA ILE A 109 12.31 -7.86 -10.17
C ILE A 109 11.17 -8.56 -9.44
N THR A 110 11.44 -9.75 -8.91
CA THR A 110 10.53 -10.47 -8.01
C THR A 110 11.05 -10.31 -6.60
N LEU A 111 10.20 -9.83 -5.69
CA LEU A 111 10.49 -9.78 -4.26
C LEU A 111 10.08 -11.09 -3.59
N GLU A 112 10.93 -11.54 -2.68
CA GLU A 112 10.70 -12.69 -1.81
C GLU A 112 10.81 -12.22 -0.35
N CYS A 113 10.00 -12.78 0.54
CA CYS A 113 10.10 -12.47 1.96
C CYS A 113 11.10 -13.39 2.68
N ASP A 114 11.71 -12.88 3.75
CA ASP A 114 12.51 -13.64 4.71
C ASP A 114 11.69 -14.74 5.38
N ASP A 115 12.37 -15.76 5.91
CA ASP A 115 11.71 -16.91 6.50
C ASP A 115 10.92 -16.50 7.76
N GLY A 116 9.66 -16.91 7.84
CA GLY A 116 8.72 -16.45 8.87
C GLY A 116 8.01 -15.13 8.53
N TYR A 117 8.15 -14.63 7.30
CA TYR A 117 7.29 -13.59 6.72
C TYR A 117 6.46 -14.13 5.55
N THR A 118 5.39 -13.42 5.20
CA THR A 118 4.49 -13.71 4.09
C THR A 118 4.24 -12.43 3.30
N LEU A 119 4.32 -12.52 1.97
CA LEU A 119 4.15 -11.39 1.07
C LEU A 119 2.67 -11.03 0.93
N GLU A 120 2.36 -9.75 1.04
CA GLU A 120 1.03 -9.18 0.84
C GLU A 120 1.09 -8.18 -0.32
N GLY A 121 0.46 -8.55 -1.45
CA GLY A 121 0.46 -7.77 -2.69
C GLY A 121 1.02 -8.57 -3.87
N ILE A 122 1.52 -7.85 -4.88
CA ILE A 122 2.11 -8.42 -6.10
C ILE A 122 3.62 -8.53 -5.90
N SER A 123 4.20 -9.72 -6.09
CA SER A 123 5.63 -9.94 -5.87
C SER A 123 6.53 -9.38 -6.97
N GLN A 124 6.02 -9.22 -8.20
CA GLN A 124 6.76 -8.67 -9.33
C GLN A 124 6.54 -7.16 -9.44
N ILE A 125 7.63 -6.39 -9.46
CA ILE A 125 7.63 -4.91 -9.58
C ILE A 125 8.60 -4.46 -10.68
N GLN A 126 8.26 -3.36 -11.35
CA GLN A 126 9.01 -2.80 -12.48
C GLN A 126 9.54 -1.40 -12.19
N CYS A 127 10.79 -1.13 -12.58
CA CYS A 127 11.43 0.18 -12.44
C CYS A 127 10.89 1.20 -13.46
N GLN A 128 10.31 2.30 -12.97
CA GLN A 128 9.60 3.33 -13.76
C GLN A 128 10.45 4.56 -14.10
N GLU A 129 9.89 5.46 -14.93
CA GLU A 129 10.59 6.64 -15.46
C GLU A 129 10.92 7.74 -14.43
N ASP A 130 10.21 7.73 -13.32
CA ASP A 130 10.35 8.63 -12.17
C ASP A 130 11.23 8.04 -11.05
N PHE A 131 12.02 7.00 -11.36
CA PHE A 131 12.86 6.24 -10.44
C PHE A 131 12.09 5.41 -9.38
N SER A 132 10.76 5.28 -9.50
CA SER A 132 9.91 4.50 -8.60
C SER A 132 9.75 3.03 -9.04
N TRP A 133 9.08 2.25 -8.20
CA TRP A 133 8.64 0.88 -8.49
C TRP A 133 7.13 0.85 -8.68
N ASP A 134 6.66 0.27 -9.78
CA ASP A 134 5.24 -0.01 -10.03
C ASP A 134 5.01 -1.51 -10.31
N PRO A 135 4.02 -2.17 -9.67
CA PRO A 135 3.22 -1.65 -8.57
C PRO A 135 4.08 -1.26 -7.35
N PRO A 136 3.57 -0.43 -6.42
CA PRO A 136 4.28 -0.06 -5.20
C PRO A 136 4.77 -1.27 -4.43
N VAL A 137 5.93 -1.12 -3.78
CA VAL A 137 6.64 -2.18 -3.05
C VAL A 137 5.69 -2.92 -2.08
N PRO A 138 5.45 -4.23 -2.25
CA PRO A 138 4.58 -5.02 -1.37
C PRO A 138 5.14 -5.15 0.05
N ALA A 139 4.27 -5.43 1.01
CA ALA A 139 4.66 -5.63 2.41
C ALA A 139 4.96 -7.11 2.70
N CYS A 140 6.03 -7.37 3.44
CA CYS A 140 6.25 -8.66 4.09
C CYS A 140 5.75 -8.59 5.53
N LYS A 141 4.70 -9.35 5.85
CA LYS A 141 4.12 -9.44 7.21
C LYS A 141 4.59 -10.69 7.91
N LEU A 142 4.84 -10.62 9.22
CA LEU A 142 5.22 -11.80 10.02
C LEU A 142 4.13 -12.88 9.92
N THR A 143 4.53 -14.09 9.56
CA THR A 143 3.67 -15.27 9.54
C THR A 143 3.33 -15.63 10.97
N SER A 144 2.14 -15.23 11.43
CA SER A 144 1.63 -15.70 12.71
C SER A 144 1.47 -17.22 12.66
N ARG A 145 2.41 -17.94 13.28
CA ARG A 145 2.15 -19.33 13.66
C ARG A 145 0.97 -19.28 14.62
N LYS A 146 -0.24 -19.57 14.14
CA LYS A 146 -1.30 -20.06 15.02
C LYS A 146 -0.69 -21.27 15.70
N SER A 147 -0.31 -21.11 16.98
CA SER A 147 0.18 -22.20 17.79
C SER A 147 -0.94 -23.24 17.79
N GLY A 148 -0.74 -24.28 16.98
CA GLY A 148 -1.76 -25.30 16.79
C GLY A 148 -1.94 -25.97 18.13
N SER A 149 -3.05 -25.66 18.80
CA SER A 149 -3.51 -26.42 19.96
C SER A 149 -3.65 -27.86 19.49
N VAL A 150 -2.63 -28.69 19.75
CA VAL A 150 -2.72 -30.13 19.54
C VAL A 150 -3.78 -30.59 20.51
N GLY A 151 -5.01 -30.71 20.01
CA GLY A 151 -6.15 -31.14 20.78
C GLY A 151 -5.94 -32.57 21.21
N LEU A 152 -5.36 -32.77 22.40
CA LEU A 152 -5.35 -34.02 23.14
C LEU A 152 -6.78 -34.32 23.65
N GLY A 153 -7.71 -34.46 22.70
CA GLY A 153 -9.10 -34.86 22.91
C GLY A 153 -9.18 -36.37 23.02
N VAL A 154 -9.10 -36.89 24.24
CA VAL A 154 -9.08 -38.33 24.53
C VAL A 154 -10.45 -38.95 24.26
N ALA A 155 -10.67 -39.46 23.04
CA ALA A 155 -11.88 -40.18 22.65
C ALA A 155 -11.79 -41.70 22.96
N ALA A 156 -11.40 -42.05 24.19
CA ALA A 156 -11.26 -43.44 24.65
C ALA A 156 -12.12 -43.81 25.88
N ALA A 157 -13.04 -42.94 26.29
CA ALA A 157 -13.90 -43.14 27.47
C ALA A 157 -15.33 -43.67 27.16
N GLY A 158 -15.66 -43.92 25.90
CA GLY A 158 -17.02 -44.30 25.47
C GLY A 158 -17.41 -45.77 25.64
N VAL A 159 -16.44 -46.69 25.77
CA VAL A 159 -16.69 -48.14 25.63
C VAL A 159 -16.78 -48.89 26.98
N LEU A 160 -16.25 -48.34 28.07
CA LEU A 160 -16.24 -49.01 29.39
C LEU A 160 -17.49 -48.73 30.26
N LEU A 161 -18.29 -47.71 29.95
CA LEU A 161 -19.46 -47.35 30.77
C LEU A 161 -20.70 -48.24 30.52
N LEU A 162 -20.78 -48.94 29.38
CA LEU A 162 -21.96 -49.74 29.02
C LEU A 162 -22.01 -51.12 29.71
N LEU A 163 -20.86 -51.68 30.13
CA LEU A 163 -20.83 -52.96 30.84
C LEU A 163 -21.04 -52.80 32.37
N GLY A 164 -20.73 -51.63 32.94
CA GLY A 164 -20.94 -51.35 34.36
C GLY A 164 -22.41 -51.14 34.75
N ALA A 165 -23.22 -50.54 33.87
CA ALA A 165 -24.61 -50.20 34.16
C ALA A 165 -25.50 -51.43 34.44
N SER A 166 -25.29 -52.52 33.71
CA SER A 166 -26.08 -53.76 33.80
C SER A 166 -25.97 -54.47 35.15
N ILE A 167 -24.84 -54.33 35.84
CA ILE A 167 -24.59 -54.98 37.13
C ILE A 167 -25.26 -54.17 38.26
N VAL A 168 -25.14 -52.83 38.23
CA VAL A 168 -25.68 -51.93 39.26
C VAL A 168 -27.22 -51.98 39.30
N TRP A 169 -27.89 -52.00 38.15
CA TRP A 169 -29.37 -52.08 38.09
C TRP A 169 -29.92 -53.35 38.73
N LYS A 170 -29.23 -54.49 38.59
CA LYS A 170 -29.69 -55.79 39.09
C LYS A 170 -29.50 -55.94 40.62
N ILE A 171 -28.55 -55.20 41.20
CA ILE A 171 -28.36 -55.08 42.65
C ILE A 171 -29.44 -54.18 43.25
N SER A 172 -29.68 -53.02 42.62
CA SER A 172 -30.63 -52.01 43.14
C SER A 172 -32.10 -52.47 43.09
N SER A 173 -32.49 -53.31 42.11
CA SER A 173 -33.84 -53.87 42.06
C SER A 173 -34.11 -54.87 43.20
N LYS A 174 -33.11 -55.68 43.59
CA LYS A 174 -33.25 -56.70 44.65
C LYS A 174 -33.38 -56.12 46.06
N GLN A 175 -32.85 -54.93 46.33
CA GLN A 175 -33.07 -54.28 47.64
C GLN A 175 -34.48 -53.71 47.81
N LYS A 176 -35.15 -53.27 46.74
CA LYS A 176 -36.48 -52.65 46.85
C LYS A 176 -37.56 -53.63 47.35
N GLU A 177 -37.52 -54.90 46.95
CA GLU A 177 -38.50 -55.91 47.39
C GLU A 177 -38.45 -56.19 48.91
N GLY A 178 -37.26 -56.09 49.52
CA GLY A 178 -37.09 -56.32 50.96
C GLY A 178 -37.60 -55.18 51.84
N TYR A 179 -37.51 -53.94 51.35
CA TYR A 179 -37.86 -52.74 52.13
C TYR A 179 -39.37 -52.59 52.37
N TYR A 180 -40.20 -52.89 51.37
CA TYR A 180 -41.66 -52.69 51.48
C TYR A 180 -42.37 -53.71 52.38
N ARG A 181 -41.79 -54.90 52.63
CA ARG A 181 -42.41 -55.93 53.50
C ARG A 181 -42.38 -55.59 55.00
N THR A 182 -41.56 -54.65 55.42
CA THR A 182 -41.34 -54.36 56.85
C THR A 182 -42.33 -53.32 57.40
N TYR A 183 -42.95 -52.50 56.54
CA TYR A 183 -43.76 -51.36 56.96
C TYR A 183 -45.23 -51.67 57.30
N GLU A 184 -45.80 -52.78 56.82
CA GLU A 184 -47.22 -53.10 57.07
C GLU A 184 -47.52 -53.69 58.46
N ASN A 185 -46.50 -54.01 59.26
CA ASN A 185 -46.68 -54.75 60.52
C ASN A 185 -46.63 -53.88 61.80
N TYR A 186 -46.53 -52.55 61.66
CA TYR A 186 -46.54 -51.59 62.78
C TYR A 186 -47.38 -50.36 62.42
N GLN A 187 -48.68 -50.36 62.78
CA GLN A 187 -49.40 -49.26 63.45
C GLN A 187 -50.94 -49.34 63.30
N ARG A 188 -51.60 -49.66 64.40
CA ARG A 188 -53.03 -49.41 64.72
C ARG A 188 -53.16 -49.42 66.26
N PRO A 189 -54.19 -48.83 66.89
CA PRO A 189 -54.77 -47.48 66.74
C PRO A 189 -54.82 -46.71 68.11
N LEU A 190 -55.05 -45.38 68.13
CA LEU A 190 -55.66 -44.67 69.29
C LEU A 190 -56.13 -43.22 69.00
N ASN A 191 -57.38 -43.09 68.54
CA ASN A 191 -58.51 -42.26 69.02
C ASN A 191 -58.39 -40.87 69.72
N GLN A 192 -59.48 -40.07 69.52
CA GLN A 192 -60.07 -38.96 70.34
C GLN A 192 -59.47 -37.52 70.19
N ILE A 193 -60.20 -36.38 70.21
CA ILE A 193 -61.66 -35.95 70.15
C ILE A 193 -61.71 -34.37 70.07
N PRO A 194 -62.80 -33.58 69.84
CA PRO A 194 -64.15 -33.76 69.25
C PRO A 194 -64.47 -32.69 68.12
N GLU A 195 -65.69 -32.11 68.06
CA GLU A 195 -66.12 -30.93 67.24
C GLU A 195 -66.57 -29.73 68.14
N GLN A 196 -66.72 -28.50 67.57
CA GLN A 196 -67.87 -27.63 67.91
C GLN A 196 -68.22 -26.57 66.84
N LYS A 197 -69.54 -26.36 66.58
CA LYS A 197 -70.15 -25.43 65.60
C LYS A 197 -70.76 -24.19 66.25
N TYR A 198 -70.68 -23.01 65.61
CA TYR A 198 -71.68 -21.90 65.66
C TYR A 198 -71.54 -21.11 64.33
N SER A 199 -72.52 -20.92 63.42
CA SER A 199 -73.90 -20.39 63.46
C SER A 199 -73.99 -18.85 63.36
N CYS A 200 -74.52 -18.33 62.24
CA CYS A 200 -74.79 -16.91 61.99
C CYS A 200 -76.28 -16.56 62.19
N LEU A 201 -76.58 -15.32 62.60
CA LEU A 201 -77.90 -14.64 62.60
C LEU A 201 -77.70 -13.16 63.01
N PRO A 202 -78.61 -12.23 62.68
CA PRO A 202 -79.37 -12.05 61.43
C PRO A 202 -78.84 -10.89 60.57
#